data_AF-A0A5M6DCK7-F1
#
_entry.id   AF-A0A5M6DCK7-F1
#
_cell.length_a   1.000
_cell.length_b   1.000
_cell.length_c   1.000
_cell.angle_alpha   90.00
_cell.angle_beta   90.00
_cell.angle_gamma   90.00
#
_symmetry.space_group_name_H-M   'P 1'
#
loop_
_entity.id
_entity.type
_entity.pdbx_description
1 polymer ?
#
loop_
_entity_poly.entity_id
_entity_poly.type
_entity_poly.pdbx_seq_one_letter_code
_entity_poly.pdbx_strand_id
1 'polypeptide(L)'
;MTNTTARDSRQALIIRWLDVDGQVTLEPESQDRFTLRFRDVINACQMQLQAEEYELQFSILVKRLGSWLSGQTGVAKAYVTLRDSQLLFLVVTKSTKYDSDFEDALSDLDIELANDPDLRDITLSVLSIPNVPSDSLSSFMHPTTNFEIQRGGNDG
;
A
#
# COMPACT_ATOMS: atom_id res chain seq x y z
N MET A 1 36.57 -9.47 13.64
CA MET A 1 35.71 -9.01 12.53
C MET A 1 34.28 -9.19 12.96
N THR A 2 33.64 -8.14 13.47
CA THR A 2 32.24 -8.15 13.90
C THR A 2 31.35 -8.04 12.66
N ASN A 3 30.68 -9.13 12.30
CA ASN A 3 29.60 -9.11 11.32
C ASN A 3 28.42 -8.37 11.94
N THR A 4 28.30 -7.08 11.65
CA THR A 4 27.06 -6.33 11.85
C THR A 4 26.04 -6.88 10.86
N THR A 5 25.17 -7.76 11.32
CA THR A 5 23.98 -8.18 10.57
C THR A 5 23.14 -6.92 10.36
N ALA A 6 23.19 -6.33 9.17
CA ALA A 6 22.26 -5.29 8.78
C ALA A 6 20.86 -5.90 8.91
N ARG A 7 20.09 -5.44 9.91
CA ARG A 7 18.66 -5.73 9.97
C ARG A 7 18.07 -5.29 8.64
N ASP A 8 17.47 -6.22 7.92
CA ASP A 8 16.72 -5.90 6.72
C ASP A 8 15.56 -4.98 7.12
N SER A 9 15.75 -3.67 6.92
CA SER A 9 14.82 -2.63 7.34
C SER A 9 13.62 -2.47 6.40
N ARG A 10 13.52 -3.34 5.37
CA ARG A 10 12.43 -3.35 4.38
C ARG A 10 11.11 -3.91 4.91
N GLN A 11 11.05 -4.31 6.18
CA GLN A 11 9.84 -4.85 6.79
C GLN A 11 8.66 -3.90 6.57
N ALA A 12 7.61 -4.36 5.90
CA ALA A 12 6.41 -3.57 5.70
C ALA A 12 5.70 -3.31 7.03
N LEU A 13 5.07 -2.15 7.14
CA LEU A 13 4.19 -1.83 8.26
C LEU A 13 2.81 -2.36 7.88
N ILE A 14 2.28 -3.27 8.67
CA ILE A 14 0.94 -3.80 8.40
C ILE A 14 -0.07 -2.71 8.72
N ILE A 15 -0.88 -2.35 7.73
CA ILE A 15 -2.10 -1.59 7.91
C ILE A 15 -3.25 -2.56 7.76
N ARG A 16 -3.94 -2.82 8.88
CA ARG A 16 -5.18 -3.59 8.84
C ARG A 16 -6.32 -2.66 8.50
N TRP A 17 -7.14 -3.08 7.55
CA TRP A 17 -8.43 -2.44 7.30
C TRP A 17 -9.53 -3.35 7.87
N LEU A 18 -10.34 -2.81 8.76
CA LEU A 18 -11.51 -3.47 9.34
C LEU A 18 -12.75 -2.84 8.74
N ASP A 19 -13.64 -3.62 8.15
CA ASP A 19 -14.96 -3.15 7.74
C ASP A 19 -15.99 -3.63 8.77
N VAL A 20 -16.29 -2.74 9.71
CA VAL A 20 -17.35 -2.93 10.70
C VAL A 20 -18.46 -1.95 10.35
N ASP A 21 -19.62 -2.46 9.95
CA ASP A 21 -20.79 -1.65 9.58
C ASP A 21 -20.54 -0.61 8.47
N GLY A 22 -19.64 -0.91 7.51
CA GLY A 22 -19.27 0.02 6.44
C GLY A 22 -18.26 1.09 6.85
N GLN A 23 -17.78 1.07 8.10
CA GLN A 23 -16.66 1.91 8.52
C GLN A 23 -15.35 1.16 8.40
N VAL A 24 -14.49 1.67 7.52
CA VAL A 24 -13.12 1.19 7.40
C VAL A 24 -12.21 1.91 8.39
N THR A 25 -11.68 1.17 9.37
CA THR A 25 -10.69 1.68 10.35
C THR A 25 -9.29 1.20 9.98
N LEU A 26 -8.31 2.10 10.03
CA LEU A 26 -6.90 1.78 9.82
C LEU A 26 -6.25 1.48 11.17
N GLU A 27 -5.80 0.24 11.35
CA GLU A 27 -5.05 -0.16 12.54
C GLU A 27 -3.61 -0.47 12.15
N PRO A 28 -2.67 0.47 12.38
CA PRO A 28 -1.26 0.17 12.23
C PRO A 28 -0.81 -0.74 13.39
N GLU A 29 0.09 -1.68 13.11
CA GLU A 29 0.72 -2.51 14.16
C GLU A 29 1.43 -1.67 15.24
N SER A 30 1.90 -0.46 14.86
CA SER A 30 2.52 0.51 15.76
C SER A 30 2.26 1.94 15.27
N GLN A 31 1.58 2.74 16.09
CA GLN A 31 1.24 4.13 15.79
C GLN A 31 2.48 5.03 15.62
N ASP A 32 3.53 4.81 16.42
CA ASP A 32 4.78 5.54 16.29
C ASP A 32 5.49 5.23 14.96
N ARG A 33 5.55 3.95 14.57
CA ARG A 33 6.17 3.53 13.30
C ARG A 33 5.36 4.01 12.09
N PHE A 34 4.04 4.04 12.22
CA PHE A 34 3.15 4.61 11.21
C PHE A 34 3.46 6.09 11.00
N THR A 35 3.45 6.88 12.08
CA THR A 35 3.72 8.31 12.04
C THR A 35 5.08 8.62 11.42
N LEU A 36 6.12 7.85 11.77
CA LEU A 36 7.46 8.03 11.20
C LEU A 36 7.49 7.75 9.69
N ARG A 37 6.94 6.61 9.25
CA ARG A 37 6.93 6.25 7.82
C ARG A 37 6.03 7.15 7.00
N PHE A 38 4.94 7.60 7.59
CA PHE A 38 4.04 8.55 6.95
C PHE A 38 4.74 9.89 6.73
N ARG A 39 5.52 10.38 7.71
CA ARG A 39 6.40 11.56 7.49
C ARG A 39 7.41 11.34 6.38
N ASP A 40 7.97 10.13 6.25
CA ASP A 40 8.86 9.82 5.13
C ASP A 40 8.13 9.91 3.78
N VAL A 41 6.85 9.50 3.70
CA VAL A 41 5.99 9.70 2.52
C VAL A 41 5.79 11.19 2.24
N ILE A 42 5.36 11.97 3.23
CA ILE A 42 5.17 13.42 3.08
C ILE A 42 6.44 14.11 2.57
N ASN A 43 7.59 13.74 3.12
CA ASN A 43 8.88 14.29 2.72
C ASN A 43 9.26 13.87 1.29
N ALA A 44 9.08 12.59 0.95
CA ALA A 44 9.39 12.06 -0.38
C ALA A 44 8.50 12.67 -1.47
N CYS A 45 7.22 12.88 -1.17
CA CYS A 45 6.26 13.50 -2.08
C CYS A 45 6.30 15.04 -2.05
N GLN A 46 7.21 15.67 -1.29
CA GLN A 46 7.38 17.12 -1.18
C GLN A 46 6.13 17.87 -0.65
N MET A 47 5.31 17.21 0.17
CA MET A 47 4.00 17.71 0.63
C MET A 47 4.04 18.39 2.02
N GLN A 48 5.20 18.92 2.44
CA GLN A 48 5.40 19.40 3.82
C GLN A 48 4.42 20.50 4.29
N LEU A 49 3.87 21.30 3.38
CA LEU A 49 2.94 22.38 3.71
C LEU A 49 1.48 21.91 3.90
N GLN A 50 1.16 20.66 3.56
CA GLN A 50 -0.21 20.12 3.57
C GLN A 50 -0.29 18.74 4.26
N ALA A 51 0.55 18.50 5.27
CA ALA A 51 0.68 17.19 5.90
C ALA A 51 -0.64 16.64 6.48
N GLU A 52 -1.46 17.48 7.12
CA GLU A 52 -2.76 17.07 7.69
C GLU A 52 -3.77 16.67 6.60
N GLU A 53 -3.85 17.46 5.53
CA GLU A 53 -4.71 17.16 4.38
C GLU A 53 -4.27 15.86 3.71
N TYR A 54 -2.97 15.70 3.47
CA TYR A 54 -2.43 14.48 2.87
C TYR A 54 -2.64 13.25 3.76
N GLU A 55 -2.63 13.40 5.09
CA GLU A 55 -2.97 12.31 6.03
C GLU A 55 -4.42 11.85 5.87
N LEU A 56 -5.34 12.81 5.74
CA LEU A 56 -6.74 12.51 5.46
C LEU A 56 -6.89 11.79 4.10
N GLN A 57 -6.28 12.32 3.04
CA GLN A 57 -6.35 11.71 1.71
C GLN A 57 -5.71 10.32 1.68
N PHE A 58 -4.58 10.12 2.37
CA PHE A 58 -3.94 8.81 2.47
C PHE A 58 -4.82 7.82 3.23
N SER A 59 -5.52 8.28 4.27
CA SER A 59 -6.51 7.45 4.95
C SER A 59 -7.62 7.00 3.99
N ILE A 60 -8.17 7.93 3.21
CA ILE A 60 -9.19 7.64 2.19
C ILE A 60 -8.65 6.66 1.15
N LEU A 61 -7.43 6.88 0.64
CA LEU A 61 -6.77 5.97 -0.30
C LEU A 61 -6.71 4.55 0.25
N VAL A 62 -6.17 4.35 1.45
CA VAL A 62 -6.01 2.99 2.00
C VAL A 62 -7.38 2.32 2.19
N LYS A 63 -8.43 3.08 2.53
CA LYS A 63 -9.80 2.54 2.60
C LYS A 63 -10.31 2.09 1.24
N ARG A 64 -10.11 2.88 0.18
CA ARG A 64 -10.47 2.51 -1.21
C ARG A 64 -9.74 1.25 -1.65
N LEU A 65 -8.42 1.19 -1.42
CA LEU A 65 -7.60 0.03 -1.75
C LEU A 65 -8.04 -1.22 -0.97
N GLY A 66 -8.32 -1.09 0.32
CA GLY A 66 -8.85 -2.18 1.15
C GLY A 66 -10.20 -2.69 0.65
N SER A 67 -11.12 -1.78 0.32
CA SER A 67 -12.43 -2.11 -0.25
C SER A 67 -12.31 -2.84 -1.58
N TRP A 68 -11.47 -2.34 -2.51
CA TRP A 68 -11.21 -3.02 -3.78
C TRP A 68 -10.63 -4.42 -3.55
N LEU A 69 -9.62 -4.56 -2.67
CA LEU A 69 -9.00 -5.84 -2.32
C LEU A 69 -10.00 -6.86 -1.75
N SER A 70 -11.07 -6.40 -1.10
CA SER A 70 -12.11 -7.29 -0.55
C SER A 70 -12.86 -8.09 -1.61
N GLY A 71 -12.97 -7.55 -2.83
CA GLY A 71 -13.58 -8.21 -3.99
C GLY A 71 -12.60 -9.12 -4.74
N GLN A 72 -11.31 -9.07 -4.44
CA GLN A 72 -10.28 -9.76 -5.20
C GLN A 72 -9.87 -11.09 -4.55
N THR A 73 -10.12 -12.19 -5.26
CA THR A 73 -9.72 -13.53 -4.79
C THR A 73 -8.31 -13.94 -5.25
N GLY A 74 -7.80 -13.32 -6.32
CA GLY A 74 -6.52 -13.61 -6.94
C GLY A 74 -5.30 -12.97 -6.26
N VAL A 75 -5.48 -12.16 -5.22
CA VAL A 75 -4.40 -11.40 -4.57
C VAL A 75 -3.77 -12.21 -3.43
N ALA A 76 -2.44 -12.36 -3.46
CA ALA A 76 -1.65 -12.97 -2.40
C ALA A 76 -1.25 -11.93 -1.34
N LYS A 77 -0.76 -10.77 -1.78
CA LYS A 77 -0.36 -9.64 -0.92
C LYS A 77 -0.57 -8.32 -1.66
N ALA A 78 -0.73 -7.24 -0.92
CA ALA A 78 -0.85 -5.90 -1.47
C ALA A 78 -0.05 -4.89 -0.64
N TYR A 79 0.63 -3.99 -1.32
CA TYR A 79 1.52 -3.01 -0.72
C TYR A 79 1.25 -1.61 -1.24
N VAL A 80 1.40 -0.62 -0.37
CA VAL A 80 1.64 0.77 -0.77
C VAL A 80 3.10 1.09 -0.43
N THR A 81 3.85 1.53 -1.42
CA THR A 81 5.28 1.85 -1.28
C THR A 81 5.62 3.15 -2.03
N LEU A 82 6.86 3.61 -1.89
CA LEU A 82 7.37 4.75 -2.65
C LEU A 82 8.21 4.29 -3.83
N ARG A 83 7.94 4.88 -5.00
CA ARG A 83 8.74 4.71 -6.21
C ARG A 83 8.80 6.03 -6.97
N ASP A 84 10.00 6.45 -7.35
CA ASP A 84 10.21 7.67 -8.15
C ASP A 84 9.53 8.94 -7.56
N SER A 85 9.53 9.06 -6.22
CA SER A 85 8.88 10.14 -5.44
C SER A 85 7.35 10.15 -5.45
N GLN A 86 6.72 9.07 -5.91
CA GLN A 86 5.27 8.87 -5.94
C GLN A 86 4.89 7.60 -5.19
N LEU A 87 3.59 7.46 -4.89
CA LEU A 87 3.08 6.22 -4.31
C LEU A 87 2.95 5.14 -5.40
N LEU A 88 3.23 3.90 -5.04
CA LEU A 88 2.98 2.72 -5.84
C LEU A 88 2.07 1.77 -5.05
N PHE A 89 0.91 1.45 -5.62
CA PHE A 89 0.10 0.32 -5.19
C PHE A 89 0.56 -0.94 -5.92
N LEU A 90 1.31 -1.79 -5.21
CA LEU A 90 1.87 -3.03 -5.72
C LEU A 90 1.02 -4.22 -5.27
N VAL A 91 0.46 -4.96 -6.22
CA VAL A 91 -0.33 -6.15 -5.95
C VAL A 91 0.43 -7.40 -6.37
N VAL A 92 0.65 -8.31 -5.43
CA VAL A 92 1.25 -9.63 -5.69
C VAL A 92 0.11 -10.62 -5.88
N THR A 93 -0.02 -11.20 -7.07
CA THR A 93 -1.08 -12.16 -7.39
C THR A 93 -0.68 -13.57 -6.93
N LYS A 94 -1.68 -14.44 -6.66
CA LYS A 94 -1.47 -15.85 -6.28
C LYS A 94 -0.99 -16.70 -7.45
N SER A 95 -1.39 -16.32 -8.67
CA SER A 95 -1.12 -17.05 -9.91
C SER A 95 0.06 -16.44 -10.65
N THR A 96 0.81 -17.27 -11.38
CA THR A 96 1.82 -16.79 -12.34
C THR A 96 1.25 -16.62 -13.74
N LYS A 97 0.02 -17.06 -13.98
CA LYS A 97 -0.68 -16.88 -15.26
C LYS A 97 -1.28 -15.49 -15.34
N TYR A 98 -1.15 -14.87 -16.51
CA TYR A 98 -1.84 -13.65 -16.86
C TYR A 98 -3.36 -13.83 -16.77
N ASP A 99 -4.03 -12.87 -16.14
CA ASP A 99 -5.47 -12.84 -15.92
C ASP A 99 -5.96 -11.47 -16.42
N SER A 100 -6.54 -11.44 -17.63
CA SER A 100 -6.96 -10.18 -18.26
C SER A 100 -8.00 -9.44 -17.44
N ASP A 101 -8.94 -10.16 -16.85
CA ASP A 101 -10.05 -9.56 -16.11
C ASP A 101 -9.54 -8.90 -14.83
N PHE A 102 -8.52 -9.48 -14.21
CA PHE A 102 -7.83 -8.87 -13.08
C PHE A 102 -7.06 -7.60 -13.48
N GLU A 103 -6.33 -7.62 -14.61
CA GLU A 103 -5.59 -6.46 -15.08
C GLU A 103 -6.51 -5.31 -15.52
N ASP A 104 -7.65 -5.63 -16.15
CA ASP A 104 -8.68 -4.66 -16.50
C ASP A 104 -9.28 -4.04 -15.23
N ALA A 105 -9.64 -4.86 -14.23
CA ALA A 105 -10.15 -4.38 -12.94
C ALA A 105 -9.12 -3.54 -12.14
N LEU A 106 -7.83 -3.82 -12.32
CA LEU A 106 -6.74 -3.05 -11.72
C LEU A 106 -6.54 -1.71 -12.44
N SER A 107 -6.71 -1.70 -13.76
CA SER A 107 -6.67 -0.49 -14.58
C SER A 107 -7.87 0.43 -14.28
N ASP A 108 -9.06 -0.15 -14.11
CA ASP A 108 -10.26 0.59 -13.69
C ASP A 108 -10.07 1.24 -12.31
N LEU A 109 -9.43 0.54 -11.37
CA LEU A 109 -9.06 1.11 -10.07
C LEU A 109 -8.11 2.30 -10.21
N ASP A 110 -7.07 2.19 -11.05
CA ASP A 110 -6.13 3.29 -11.29
C ASP A 110 -6.86 4.53 -11.82
N ILE A 111 -7.77 4.34 -12.77
CA ILE A 111 -8.62 5.41 -13.31
C ILE A 111 -9.54 5.98 -12.23
N GLU A 112 -10.19 5.15 -11.42
CA GLU A 112 -11.08 5.61 -10.34
C GLU A 112 -10.32 6.50 -9.35
N LEU A 113 -9.15 6.04 -8.88
CA LEU A 113 -8.36 6.76 -7.88
C LEU A 113 -7.79 8.07 -8.45
N ALA A 114 -7.34 8.07 -9.70
CA ALA A 114 -6.81 9.27 -10.36
C ALA A 114 -7.88 10.36 -10.58
N ASN A 115 -9.17 9.98 -10.61
CA ASN A 115 -10.29 10.91 -10.80
C ASN A 115 -11.04 11.22 -9.50
N ASP A 116 -10.64 10.66 -8.35
CA ASP A 116 -11.30 10.92 -7.07
C ASP A 116 -10.89 12.32 -6.53
N PRO A 117 -11.84 13.27 -6.38
CA PRO A 117 -11.53 14.61 -5.88
C PRO A 117 -11.01 14.61 -4.44
N ASP A 118 -11.30 13.56 -3.66
CA ASP A 118 -10.81 13.40 -2.30
C ASP A 118 -9.35 12.91 -2.26
N LEU A 119 -8.74 12.60 -3.41
CA LEU A 119 -7.36 12.13 -3.55
C LEU A 119 -6.50 13.06 -4.41
N ARG A 120 -6.92 14.30 -4.61
CA ARG A 120 -6.31 15.25 -5.57
C ARG A 120 -4.81 15.52 -5.37
N ASP A 121 -4.29 15.39 -4.15
CA ASP A 121 -2.88 15.66 -3.82
C ASP A 121 -2.04 14.38 -3.82
N ILE A 122 -2.68 13.22 -4.04
CA ILE A 122 -2.03 11.92 -4.14
C ILE A 122 -1.80 11.55 -5.60
N THR A 123 -0.54 11.34 -5.95
CA THR A 123 -0.16 10.66 -7.19
C THR A 123 0.18 9.20 -6.87
N LEU A 124 -0.62 8.30 -7.42
CA LEU A 124 -0.48 6.85 -7.27
C LEU A 124 -0.26 6.22 -8.64
N SER A 125 0.66 5.26 -8.71
CA SER A 125 0.74 4.29 -9.80
C SER A 125 0.29 2.93 -9.30
N VAL A 126 -0.30 2.14 -10.17
CA VAL A 126 -0.74 0.77 -9.85
C VAL A 126 0.09 -0.25 -10.65
N LEU A 127 0.48 -1.36 -10.00
CA LEU A 127 1.23 -2.44 -10.64
C LEU A 127 0.85 -3.80 -10.03
N SER A 128 0.61 -4.79 -10.88
CA SER A 128 0.57 -6.19 -10.49
C SER A 128 1.90 -6.90 -10.80
N ILE A 129 2.25 -7.87 -9.97
CA ILE A 129 3.30 -8.84 -10.27
C ILE A 129 2.84 -10.25 -9.86
N PRO A 130 3.32 -11.31 -10.53
CA PRO A 130 3.08 -12.66 -10.06
C PRO A 130 3.73 -12.91 -8.70
N ASN A 131 3.33 -13.98 -8.03
CA ASN A 131 4.03 -14.43 -6.82
C ASN A 131 5.49 -14.76 -7.15
N VAL A 132 6.39 -13.90 -6.70
CA VAL A 132 7.85 -14.01 -6.91
C VAL A 132 8.57 -14.24 -5.58
N PRO A 133 9.79 -14.80 -5.61
CA PRO A 133 10.64 -14.86 -4.42
C PRO A 133 10.83 -13.48 -3.78
N SER A 134 11.05 -13.45 -2.47
CA SER A 134 11.24 -12.22 -1.67
C SER A 134 12.29 -11.29 -2.25
N ASP A 135 13.38 -11.86 -2.77
CA ASP A 135 14.50 -11.10 -3.29
C ASP A 135 14.10 -10.33 -4.54
N SER A 136 13.26 -10.92 -5.39
CA SER A 136 12.69 -10.26 -6.58
C SER A 136 11.63 -9.23 -6.21
N LEU A 137 10.79 -9.51 -5.20
CA LEU A 137 9.81 -8.54 -4.69
C LEU A 137 10.51 -7.27 -4.20
N SER A 138 11.69 -7.40 -3.59
CA SER A 138 12.44 -6.27 -3.03
C SER A 138 12.86 -5.21 -4.06
N SER A 139 12.93 -5.55 -5.35
CA SER A 139 13.21 -4.59 -6.43
C SER A 139 12.05 -3.62 -6.69
N PHE A 140 10.85 -3.93 -6.22
CA PHE A 140 9.65 -3.10 -6.36
C PHE A 140 9.31 -2.31 -5.09
N MET A 141 10.07 -2.51 -4.01
CA MET A 141 9.77 -1.98 -2.68
C MET A 141 10.76 -0.89 -2.28
N HIS A 142 10.28 0.20 -1.70
CA HIS A 142 11.14 1.20 -1.09
C HIS A 142 11.97 0.57 0.05
N PRO A 143 13.23 0.99 0.28
CA PRO A 143 14.07 0.40 1.33
C PRO A 143 13.49 0.52 2.76
N THR A 144 12.65 1.52 3.01
CA THR A 144 12.16 1.84 4.37
C THR A 144 10.65 2.10 4.46
N THR A 145 10.00 2.39 3.33
CA THR A 145 8.64 2.96 3.31
C THR A 145 7.71 2.04 2.57
N ASN A 146 7.25 1.02 3.28
CA ASN A 146 6.35 0.00 2.77
C ASN A 146 5.21 -0.18 3.76
N PHE A 147 3.98 -0.18 3.25
CA PHE A 147 2.77 -0.46 3.98
C PHE A 147 2.14 -1.71 3.36
N GLU A 148 1.95 -2.77 4.13
CA GLU A 148 1.22 -3.95 3.67
C GLU A 148 -0.25 -3.80 4.05
N ILE A 149 -1.15 -3.82 3.06
CA ILE A 149 -2.59 -3.71 3.29
C ILE A 149 -3.13 -5.11 3.51
N GLN A 150 -3.64 -5.36 4.73
CA GLN A 150 -4.23 -6.64 5.09
C GLN A 150 -5.68 -6.44 5.53
N ARG A 151 -6.56 -7.37 5.17
CA ARG A 151 -7.89 -7.42 5.77
C ARG A 151 -7.74 -7.77 7.25
N GLY A 152 -8.33 -6.96 8.11
CA GLY A 152 -8.47 -7.27 9.52
C GLY A 152 -9.40 -8.48 9.66
N GLY A 153 -8.87 -9.58 10.18
CA GLY A 153 -9.68 -10.74 10.55
C GLY A 153 -10.30 -10.50 11.92
N ASN A 154 -11.60 -10.75 12.05
CA ASN A 154 -12.12 -11.21 13.32
C ASN A 154 -11.62 -12.65 13.47
N ASP A 155 -10.46 -12.85 14.10
CA ASP A 155 -10.10 -14.17 14.61
C ASP A 155 -11.03 -14.44 15.81
N GLY A 156 -12.27 -14.84 15.48
CA GLY A 156 -13.39 -15.06 16.40
C GLY A 156 -14.71 -15.25 15.66
#